data_AF-A0A255YSI8-F1
#
_entry.id   AF-A0A255YSI8-F1
#
_cell.length_a   1.000
_cell.length_b   1.000
_cell.length_c   1.000
_cell.angle_alpha   90.00
_cell.angle_beta   90.00
_cell.angle_gamma   90.00
#
_symmetry.space_group_name_H-M   'P 1'
#
loop_
_entity.id
_entity.type
_entity.pdbx_description
1 polymer ?
#
loop_
_entity_poly.entity_id
_entity_poly.type
_entity_poly.pdbx_seq_one_letter_code
_entity_poly.pdbx_strand_id
1 'polypeptide(L)'
;MTAAPTIHATAVARDGRAVLLLGPAGSGKSDLALRLVAAGWQLVADDRVVLTREGERLLASAPARLAGLIEVRGVGIVPEPTHGAMVALALDLGRAPARLPEADWIGFHGVSVPLFGFDPFGESAVERAGRALANHGLGGSILPVQPILIVTGLSGAGKSTVLKALEDAGHEVVDNLPLSLLDGLLAAAAPRPIALGLDSRTRAFDAKALGARVAALRDAGRDVRLLYLECADDVLIRRFSETRRRHPLALDRPAIDGIRAERDLLGGLKRSADLVIDSSDLSVTELRVKVTERFGGGFSPGLTVTMMSFGFAAGLPREADLVFDMRFLANPHWDAALRPLTGEDAAVAEYVAADPLYAGTLDRIDDLIRSLLPGYAREGKSYLTIAIGCTGGRHRSVAVARALAARLADAGQTVALVHRDIAKQAGDAAVVAGAPLTDSGKAGEASNR
;
A
#
# COMPACT_ATOMS: atom_id res chain seq x y z
N MET A 1 -18.19 30.62 -18.65
CA MET A 1 -17.34 29.42 -18.62
C MET A 1 -16.72 29.28 -19.99
N THR A 2 -15.43 29.61 -20.14
CA THR A 2 -14.69 29.40 -21.39
C THR A 2 -14.63 27.90 -21.68
N ALA A 3 -15.02 27.47 -22.88
CA ALA A 3 -14.99 26.07 -23.27
C ALA A 3 -13.56 25.53 -23.12
N ALA A 4 -13.41 24.38 -22.45
CA ALA A 4 -12.11 23.72 -22.35
C ALA A 4 -11.58 23.43 -23.77
N PRO A 5 -10.30 23.70 -24.04
CA PRO A 5 -9.75 23.58 -25.38
C PRO A 5 -9.81 22.12 -25.84
N THR A 6 -10.46 21.91 -26.98
CA THR A 6 -10.62 20.58 -27.60
C THR A 6 -9.75 20.49 -28.85
N ILE A 7 -9.11 19.35 -29.03
CA ILE A 7 -8.37 19.02 -30.25
C ILE A 7 -9.07 17.91 -31.02
N HIS A 8 -8.85 17.86 -32.33
CA HIS A 8 -9.36 16.78 -33.18
C HIS A 8 -8.34 15.64 -33.20
N ALA A 9 -8.61 14.63 -32.37
CA ALA A 9 -7.74 13.49 -32.12
C ALA A 9 -8.56 12.36 -31.49
N THR A 10 -8.00 11.16 -31.46
CA THR A 10 -8.48 10.07 -30.61
C THR A 10 -7.43 9.82 -29.54
N ALA A 11 -7.83 9.54 -28.30
CA ALA A 11 -6.93 9.30 -27.19
C ALA A 11 -7.24 7.94 -26.55
N VAL A 12 -6.20 7.15 -26.32
CA VAL A 12 -6.27 5.87 -25.61
C VAL A 12 -5.16 5.80 -24.57
N ALA A 13 -5.34 5.05 -23.50
CA ALA A 13 -4.40 4.99 -22.40
C ALA A 13 -4.04 3.57 -22.02
N ARG A 14 -2.80 3.40 -21.54
CA ARG A 14 -2.31 2.19 -20.89
C ARG A 14 -1.51 2.60 -19.67
N ASP A 15 -1.76 1.93 -18.54
CA ASP A 15 -1.08 2.19 -17.27
C ASP A 15 -1.13 3.68 -16.86
N GLY A 16 -2.28 4.34 -17.09
CA GLY A 16 -2.51 5.76 -16.79
C GLY A 16 -1.82 6.76 -17.72
N ARG A 17 -1.18 6.29 -18.80
CA ARG A 17 -0.46 7.12 -19.77
C ARG A 17 -1.22 7.14 -21.10
N ALA A 18 -1.71 8.32 -21.47
CA ALA A 18 -2.45 8.53 -22.71
C ALA A 18 -1.52 8.70 -23.91
N VAL A 19 -1.93 8.11 -25.02
CA VAL A 19 -1.40 8.29 -26.36
C VAL A 19 -2.42 9.05 -27.18
N LEU A 20 -2.02 10.19 -27.74
CA LEU A 20 -2.84 10.95 -28.69
C LEU A 20 -2.60 10.40 -30.10
N LEU A 21 -3.66 9.91 -30.74
CA LEU A 21 -3.67 9.52 -32.14
C LEU A 21 -4.11 10.74 -32.97
N LEU A 22 -3.14 11.31 -33.68
CA LEU A 22 -3.29 12.49 -34.53
C LEU A 22 -3.36 12.06 -36.00
N GLY A 23 -3.82 12.96 -36.86
CA GLY A 23 -3.84 12.75 -38.31
C GLY A 23 -5.14 13.20 -38.96
N PRO A 24 -5.20 13.27 -40.30
CA PRO A 24 -6.38 13.73 -41.04
C PRO A 24 -7.59 12.78 -40.87
N ALA A 25 -8.78 13.25 -41.23
CA ALA A 25 -9.97 12.39 -41.27
C ALA A 25 -9.70 11.17 -42.18
N GLY A 26 -10.10 9.97 -41.73
CA GLY A 26 -9.84 8.73 -42.46
C GLY A 26 -8.44 8.12 -42.24
N SER A 27 -7.57 8.72 -41.42
CA SER A 27 -6.24 8.17 -41.12
C SER A 27 -6.23 6.90 -40.26
N GLY A 28 -7.39 6.32 -39.90
CA GLY A 28 -7.45 5.10 -39.09
C GLY A 28 -7.37 5.28 -37.57
N LYS A 29 -7.53 6.51 -37.03
CA LYS A 29 -7.49 6.79 -35.58
C LYS A 29 -8.44 5.91 -34.76
N SER A 30 -9.74 5.93 -35.08
CA SER A 30 -10.76 5.18 -34.35
C SER A 30 -10.58 3.65 -34.51
N ASP A 31 -10.15 3.20 -35.69
CA ASP A 31 -9.84 1.77 -35.92
C ASP A 31 -8.66 1.28 -35.07
N LEU A 32 -7.57 2.05 -35.05
CA LEU A 32 -6.42 1.73 -34.19
C LEU A 32 -6.80 1.79 -32.71
N ALA A 33 -7.63 2.76 -32.31
CA ALA A 33 -8.13 2.87 -30.94
C ALA A 33 -8.94 1.63 -30.54
N LEU A 34 -9.84 1.15 -31.40
CA LEU A 34 -10.60 -0.09 -31.15
C LEU A 34 -9.68 -1.30 -30.97
N ARG A 35 -8.65 -1.45 -31.81
CA ARG A 35 -7.67 -2.54 -31.67
C ARG A 35 -6.83 -2.43 -30.40
N LEU A 36 -6.46 -1.21 -30.00
CA LEU A 36 -5.76 -0.97 -28.73
C LEU A 36 -6.66 -1.31 -27.53
N VAL A 37 -7.94 -0.91 -27.56
CA VAL A 37 -8.92 -1.25 -26.52
C VAL A 37 -9.12 -2.76 -26.43
N ALA A 38 -9.26 -3.46 -27.57
CA ALA A 38 -9.33 -4.92 -27.62
C ALA A 38 -8.07 -5.59 -27.03
N ALA A 39 -6.92 -4.92 -27.04
CA ALA A 39 -5.67 -5.36 -26.43
C ALA A 39 -5.49 -4.92 -24.96
N GLY A 40 -6.55 -4.45 -24.31
CA GLY A 40 -6.56 -4.08 -22.88
C GLY A 40 -6.20 -2.63 -22.58
N TRP A 41 -6.16 -1.76 -23.59
CA TRP A 41 -6.04 -0.31 -23.37
C TRP A 41 -7.40 0.28 -23.02
N GLN A 42 -7.40 1.46 -22.42
CA GLN A 42 -8.61 2.20 -22.07
C GLN A 42 -8.86 3.30 -23.09
N LEU A 43 -10.11 3.48 -23.52
CA LEU A 43 -10.48 4.65 -24.29
C LEU A 43 -10.43 5.89 -23.38
N VAL A 44 -9.83 6.98 -23.87
CA VAL A 44 -9.88 8.28 -23.19
C VAL A 44 -10.92 9.17 -23.85
N ALA A 45 -10.89 9.26 -25.18
CA ALA A 45 -11.86 9.98 -26.00
C ALA A 45 -11.71 9.59 -27.47
N ASP A 46 -12.80 9.64 -28.24
CA ASP A 46 -12.78 9.48 -29.69
C ASP A 46 -13.22 10.75 -30.41
N ASP A 47 -12.63 11.02 -31.59
CA ASP A 47 -12.81 12.20 -32.45
C ASP A 47 -12.41 13.57 -31.86
N ARG A 48 -12.78 13.86 -30.61
CA ARG A 48 -12.45 15.10 -29.90
C ARG A 48 -11.90 14.78 -28.52
N VAL A 49 -10.75 15.35 -28.20
CA VAL A 49 -10.10 15.21 -26.89
C VAL A 49 -10.07 16.58 -26.22
N VAL A 50 -10.49 16.67 -24.96
CA VAL A 50 -10.24 17.83 -24.10
C VAL A 50 -8.84 17.70 -23.53
N LEU A 51 -8.02 18.74 -23.68
CA LEU A 51 -6.70 18.82 -23.04
C LEU A 51 -6.71 19.88 -21.94
N THR A 52 -6.44 19.47 -20.70
CA THR A 52 -6.31 20.38 -19.56
C THR A 52 -4.87 20.37 -19.09
N ARG A 53 -4.25 21.54 -18.93
CA ARG A 53 -2.90 21.63 -18.36
C ARG A 53 -2.94 21.41 -16.85
N GLU A 54 -2.14 20.47 -16.37
CA GLU A 54 -1.91 20.19 -14.95
C GLU A 54 -0.40 20.27 -14.68
N GLY A 55 0.07 21.41 -14.17
CA GLY A 55 1.50 21.69 -14.00
C GLY A 55 2.25 21.64 -15.34
N GLU A 56 3.26 20.80 -15.43
CA GLU A 56 4.09 20.58 -16.64
C GLU A 56 3.57 19.43 -17.52
N ARG A 57 2.31 19.01 -17.33
CA ARG A 57 1.70 17.89 -18.05
C ARG A 57 0.31 18.24 -18.56
N LEU A 58 -0.22 17.36 -19.41
CA LEU A 58 -1.56 17.48 -20.00
C LEU A 58 -2.41 16.30 -19.57
N LEU A 59 -3.59 16.57 -19.03
CA LEU A 59 -4.65 15.59 -18.85
C LEU A 59 -5.49 15.54 -20.13
N ALA A 60 -5.64 14.36 -20.72
CA ALA A 60 -6.59 14.09 -21.78
C ALA A 60 -7.88 13.51 -21.20
N SER A 61 -9.03 13.99 -21.67
CA SER A 61 -10.35 13.46 -21.30
C SER A 61 -11.37 13.60 -22.44
N ALA A 62 -12.46 12.84 -22.35
CA ALA A 62 -13.58 12.99 -23.27
C ALA A 62 -14.39 14.26 -22.98
N PRO A 63 -14.82 15.00 -24.02
CA PRO A 63 -15.86 16.00 -23.88
C PRO A 63 -17.15 15.36 -23.36
N ALA A 64 -17.91 16.09 -22.53
CA ALA A 64 -19.12 15.56 -21.88
C ALA A 64 -20.15 14.92 -22.84
N ARG A 65 -20.21 15.37 -24.10
CA ARG A 65 -21.13 14.82 -25.13
C ARG A 65 -20.65 13.51 -25.77
N LEU A 66 -19.36 13.22 -25.69
CA LEU A 66 -18.72 12.05 -26.33
C LEU A 66 -18.15 11.07 -25.31
N ALA A 67 -18.27 11.38 -24.01
CA ALA A 67 -17.84 10.51 -22.93
C ALA A 67 -18.62 9.18 -22.99
N GLY A 68 -17.89 8.08 -22.88
CA GLY A 68 -18.46 6.74 -22.92
C GLY A 68 -18.84 6.23 -24.33
N LEU A 69 -18.41 6.90 -25.41
CA LEU A 69 -18.82 6.58 -26.77
C LEU A 69 -17.61 6.48 -27.72
N ILE A 70 -17.69 5.58 -28.70
CA ILE A 70 -16.73 5.44 -29.81
C ILE A 70 -17.45 5.23 -31.14
N GLU A 71 -16.97 5.85 -32.21
CA GLU A 71 -17.51 5.63 -33.55
C GLU A 71 -16.86 4.41 -34.21
N VAL A 72 -17.65 3.36 -34.44
CA VAL A 72 -17.23 2.17 -35.17
C VAL A 72 -17.77 2.27 -36.61
N ARG A 73 -16.89 2.48 -37.58
CA ARG A 73 -17.28 2.60 -38.99
C ARG A 73 -18.03 1.36 -39.47
N GLY A 74 -19.20 1.57 -40.06
CA GLY A 74 -20.08 0.50 -40.54
C GLY A 74 -21.01 -0.08 -39.46
N VAL A 75 -20.83 0.29 -38.19
CA VAL A 75 -21.69 -0.16 -37.07
C VAL A 75 -22.43 1.02 -36.44
N GLY A 76 -21.79 2.20 -36.33
CA GLY A 76 -22.34 3.39 -35.70
C GLY A 76 -21.60 3.75 -34.40
N ILE A 77 -22.23 4.60 -33.57
CA ILE A 77 -21.69 4.99 -32.28
C ILE A 77 -22.03 3.90 -31.25
N VAL A 78 -21.03 3.34 -30.58
CA VAL A 78 -21.19 2.29 -29.58
C VAL A 78 -20.72 2.75 -28.20
N PRO A 79 -21.29 2.21 -27.10
CA PRO A 79 -20.80 2.48 -25.75
C PRO A 79 -19.41 1.90 -25.51
N GLU A 80 -18.49 2.70 -24.98
CA GLU A 80 -17.15 2.31 -24.57
C GLU A 80 -16.68 3.19 -23.40
N PRO A 81 -16.49 2.66 -22.17
CA PRO A 81 -16.10 3.44 -21.01
C PRO A 81 -14.85 4.31 -21.22
N THR A 82 -14.99 5.62 -21.01
CA THR A 82 -13.88 6.57 -21.14
C THR A 82 -13.28 6.97 -19.79
N HIS A 83 -11.96 6.98 -19.68
CA HIS A 83 -11.23 7.42 -18.48
C HIS A 83 -10.20 8.49 -18.84
N GLY A 84 -10.06 9.53 -18.01
CA GLY A 84 -9.03 10.55 -18.21
C GLY A 84 -7.63 10.02 -17.90
N ALA A 85 -6.62 10.47 -18.65
CA ALA A 85 -5.23 10.03 -18.46
C ALA A 85 -4.20 11.09 -18.90
N MET A 86 -3.01 11.04 -18.31
CA MET A 86 -1.95 12.01 -18.61
C MET A 86 -1.30 11.70 -19.94
N VAL A 87 -1.27 12.69 -20.83
CA VAL A 87 -0.65 12.57 -22.16
C VAL A 87 0.83 12.32 -21.99
N ALA A 88 1.28 11.17 -22.50
CA ALA A 88 2.67 10.77 -22.49
C ALA A 88 3.29 10.79 -23.90
N LEU A 89 2.49 10.58 -24.94
CA LEU A 89 2.97 10.41 -26.31
C LEU A 89 1.92 10.88 -27.31
N ALA A 90 2.35 11.36 -28.47
CA ALA A 90 1.53 11.57 -29.64
C ALA A 90 2.04 10.73 -30.82
N LEU A 91 1.12 10.12 -31.55
CA LEU A 91 1.36 9.37 -32.78
C LEU A 91 0.63 10.06 -33.93
N ASP A 92 1.36 10.47 -34.96
CA ASP A 92 0.79 11.07 -36.16
C ASP A 92 0.57 10.02 -37.25
N LEU A 93 -0.69 9.64 -37.43
CA LEU A 93 -1.12 8.65 -38.42
C LEU A 93 -1.15 9.21 -39.85
N GLY A 94 -0.96 10.53 -40.01
CA GLY A 94 -0.76 11.17 -41.31
C GLY A 94 0.69 11.18 -41.77
N ARG A 95 1.64 10.81 -40.91
CA ARG A 95 3.08 10.83 -41.19
C ARG A 95 3.67 9.43 -41.21
N ALA A 96 4.35 9.09 -42.31
CA ALA A 96 5.00 7.80 -42.44
C ALA A 96 6.07 7.58 -41.35
N PRO A 97 6.14 6.37 -40.74
CA PRO A 97 7.15 6.07 -39.72
C PRO A 97 8.55 5.98 -40.32
N ALA A 98 9.54 6.55 -39.62
CA ALA A 98 10.95 6.41 -39.98
C ALA A 98 11.54 5.08 -39.48
N ARG A 99 12.54 4.54 -40.20
CA ARG A 99 13.22 3.27 -39.82
C ARG A 99 13.96 3.38 -38.48
N LEU A 100 14.59 4.53 -38.23
CA LEU A 100 15.20 4.92 -36.96
C LEU A 100 14.63 6.29 -36.62
N PRO A 101 13.54 6.36 -35.84
CA PRO A 101 12.89 7.62 -35.57
C PRO A 101 13.65 8.42 -34.51
N GLU A 102 13.89 9.70 -34.78
CA GLU A 102 14.22 10.68 -33.75
C GLU A 102 12.92 11.25 -33.18
N ALA A 103 12.91 11.59 -31.89
CA ALA A 103 11.73 12.14 -31.24
C ALA A 103 11.50 13.58 -31.69
N ASP A 104 10.45 13.80 -32.48
CA ASP A 104 9.88 15.13 -32.67
C ASP A 104 9.03 15.50 -31.44
N TRP A 105 8.63 16.77 -31.34
CA TRP A 105 7.87 17.28 -30.21
C TRP A 105 6.68 18.12 -30.68
N ILE A 106 5.53 17.94 -30.05
CA ILE A 106 4.32 18.72 -30.28
C ILE A 106 3.89 19.43 -29.01
N GLY A 107 3.56 20.72 -29.13
CA GLY A 107 3.15 21.55 -27.99
C GLY A 107 1.63 21.71 -27.91
N PHE A 108 1.05 21.46 -26.74
CA PHE A 108 -0.33 21.86 -26.41
C PHE A 108 -0.32 22.64 -25.10
N HIS A 109 -0.99 23.79 -25.06
CA HIS A 109 -1.09 24.64 -23.86
C HIS A 109 0.26 24.96 -23.18
N GLY A 110 1.35 25.03 -23.96
CA GLY A 110 2.70 25.28 -23.46
C GLY A 110 3.42 24.05 -22.88
N VAL A 111 2.83 22.85 -22.98
CA VAL A 111 3.45 21.57 -22.61
C VAL A 111 3.84 20.81 -23.87
N SER A 112 5.09 20.33 -23.93
CA SER A 112 5.61 19.56 -25.07
C SER A 112 5.49 18.06 -24.85
N VAL A 113 5.02 17.35 -25.88
CA VAL A 113 4.82 15.89 -25.88
C VAL A 113 5.61 15.28 -27.04
N PRO A 114 6.31 14.14 -26.85
CA PRO A 114 6.98 13.42 -27.92
C PRO A 114 6.00 13.03 -29.03
N LEU A 115 6.40 13.22 -30.28
CA LEU A 115 5.61 12.98 -31.49
C LEU A 115 6.36 12.03 -32.42
N PHE A 116 5.67 11.00 -32.91
CA PHE A 116 6.23 10.07 -33.89
C PHE A 116 5.25 9.86 -35.06
N GLY A 117 5.79 9.79 -36.28
CA GLY A 117 5.02 9.30 -37.42
C GLY A 117 4.68 7.82 -37.22
N PHE A 118 3.44 7.44 -37.53
CA PHE A 118 2.93 6.12 -37.20
C PHE A 118 2.06 5.54 -38.32
N ASP A 119 2.31 4.28 -38.68
CA ASP A 119 1.42 3.55 -39.58
C ASP A 119 0.43 2.72 -38.75
N PRO A 120 -0.88 3.04 -38.80
CA PRO A 120 -1.89 2.34 -38.03
C PRO A 120 -2.29 0.99 -38.64
N PHE A 121 -2.02 0.71 -39.92
CA PHE A 121 -2.66 -0.40 -40.64
C PHE A 121 -1.92 -1.73 -40.53
N GLY A 122 -0.63 -1.73 -40.19
CA GLY A 122 0.12 -2.98 -40.00
C GLY A 122 -0.41 -3.84 -38.84
N GLU A 123 -0.31 -5.17 -38.96
CA GLU A 123 -0.75 -6.13 -37.92
C GLU A 123 -0.09 -5.85 -36.56
N SER A 124 1.17 -5.43 -36.57
CA SER A 124 1.95 -5.09 -35.38
C SER A 124 1.70 -3.68 -34.83
N ALA A 125 0.71 -2.94 -35.34
CA ALA A 125 0.49 -1.55 -34.94
C ALA A 125 0.18 -1.42 -33.44
N VAL A 126 -0.56 -2.36 -32.85
CA VAL A 126 -0.88 -2.34 -31.41
C VAL A 126 0.40 -2.49 -30.57
N GLU A 127 1.23 -3.48 -30.89
CA GLU A 127 2.49 -3.73 -30.20
C GLU A 127 3.49 -2.59 -30.40
N ARG A 128 3.56 -2.02 -31.61
CA ARG A 128 4.42 -0.87 -31.91
C ARG A 128 3.98 0.38 -31.13
N ALA A 129 2.67 0.63 -31.02
CA ALA A 129 2.16 1.73 -30.20
C ALA A 129 2.52 1.53 -28.71
N GLY A 130 2.40 0.30 -28.20
CA GLY A 130 2.83 -0.03 -26.84
C GLY A 130 4.33 0.15 -26.61
N ARG A 131 5.17 -0.30 -27.55
CA ARG A 131 6.63 -0.10 -27.47
C ARG A 131 7.01 1.38 -27.60
N ALA A 132 6.33 2.14 -28.45
CA ALA A 132 6.56 3.58 -28.56
C ALA A 132 6.24 4.30 -27.24
N LEU A 133 5.12 3.97 -26.59
CA LEU A 133 4.76 4.50 -25.28
C LEU A 133 5.79 4.12 -24.20
N ALA A 134 6.23 2.87 -24.17
CA ALA A 134 7.21 2.39 -23.21
C ALA A 134 8.58 3.07 -23.36
N ASN A 135 9.06 3.21 -24.60
CA ASN A 135 10.42 3.68 -24.88
C ASN A 135 10.55 5.20 -25.00
N HIS A 136 9.50 5.88 -25.48
CA HIS A 136 9.59 7.30 -25.87
C HIS A 136 8.53 8.18 -25.24
N GLY A 137 7.46 7.60 -24.69
CA GLY A 137 6.48 8.42 -23.98
C GLY A 137 7.14 9.10 -22.79
N LEU A 138 6.74 10.34 -22.50
CA LEU A 138 7.13 11.02 -21.27
C LEU A 138 6.89 10.08 -20.09
N GLY A 139 7.90 9.95 -19.25
CA GLY A 139 7.77 9.18 -18.02
C GLY A 139 6.52 9.67 -17.30
N GLY A 140 5.57 8.78 -17.04
CA GLY A 140 4.54 9.06 -16.04
C GLY A 140 5.26 9.34 -14.72
N SER A 141 5.23 10.53 -14.12
CA SER A 141 4.08 10.81 -13.26
C SER A 141 2.82 10.27 -13.92
N ILE A 142 2.54 9.01 -13.59
CA ILE A 142 1.22 8.64 -13.09
C ILE A 142 0.66 9.95 -12.49
N LEU A 143 -0.54 10.42 -12.82
CA LEU A 143 -1.26 11.05 -11.71
C LEU A 143 -1.13 9.99 -10.63
N PRO A 144 -0.35 10.20 -9.54
CA PRO A 144 -0.18 9.12 -8.58
C PRO A 144 -1.59 8.63 -8.35
N VAL A 145 -1.84 7.34 -8.61
CA VAL A 145 -3.10 6.77 -8.18
C VAL A 145 -2.99 6.96 -6.70
N GLN A 146 -3.55 8.07 -6.22
CA GLN A 146 -3.17 8.58 -4.92
C GLN A 146 -3.62 7.48 -3.99
N PRO A 147 -2.69 6.87 -3.25
CA PRO A 147 -3.08 5.74 -2.46
C PRO A 147 -4.09 6.24 -1.44
N ILE A 148 -5.27 5.66 -1.47
CA ILE A 148 -6.37 6.04 -0.59
C ILE A 148 -6.44 4.97 0.48
N LEU A 149 -6.16 5.36 1.71
CA LEU A 149 -6.33 4.50 2.87
C LEU A 149 -7.60 4.91 3.60
N ILE A 150 -8.64 4.10 3.51
CA ILE A 150 -9.83 4.24 4.33
C ILE A 150 -9.57 3.56 5.67
N VAL A 151 -9.59 4.35 6.74
CA VAL A 151 -9.42 3.88 8.12
C VAL A 151 -10.78 3.85 8.81
N THR A 152 -11.23 2.66 9.16
CA THR A 152 -12.46 2.41 9.92
C THR A 152 -12.17 1.47 11.09
N GLY A 153 -13.18 1.16 11.90
CA GLY A 153 -13.03 0.24 13.03
C GLY A 153 -13.91 0.63 14.22
N LEU A 154 -13.78 -0.14 15.29
CA LEU A 154 -14.54 0.08 16.52
C LEU A 154 -14.14 1.39 17.20
N SER A 155 -15.12 2.08 17.76
CA SER A 155 -14.88 3.26 18.58
C SER A 155 -14.02 2.89 19.79
N GLY A 156 -12.91 3.61 19.98
CA GLY A 156 -11.93 3.30 21.02
C GLY A 156 -10.79 2.35 20.60
N ALA A 157 -10.82 1.78 19.39
CA ALA A 157 -9.75 0.94 18.85
C ALA A 157 -8.51 1.72 18.37
N GLY A 158 -8.46 3.04 18.57
CA GLY A 158 -7.27 3.84 18.27
C GLY A 158 -7.26 4.55 16.91
N LYS A 159 -8.40 4.69 16.23
CA LYS A 159 -8.49 5.39 14.92
C LYS A 159 -7.81 6.76 14.91
N SER A 160 -8.07 7.60 15.90
CA SER A 160 -7.43 8.92 15.99
C SER A 160 -5.90 8.83 16.13
N THR A 161 -5.38 7.80 16.80
CA THR A 161 -3.94 7.54 16.90
C THR A 161 -3.37 7.16 15.54
N VAL A 162 -4.05 6.28 14.81
CA VAL A 162 -3.65 5.83 13.47
C VAL A 162 -3.66 7.00 12.47
N LEU A 163 -4.75 7.77 12.42
CA LEU A 163 -4.85 8.93 11.54
C LEU A 163 -3.75 9.95 11.81
N LYS A 164 -3.43 10.22 13.08
CA LYS A 164 -2.35 11.13 13.45
C LYS A 164 -0.97 10.59 13.05
N ALA A 165 -0.72 9.29 13.21
CA ALA A 165 0.52 8.67 12.75
C ALA A 165 0.68 8.72 11.23
N LEU A 166 -0.42 8.61 10.47
CA LEU A 166 -0.42 8.74 9.01
C LEU A 166 -0.15 10.19 8.58
N GLU A 167 -0.71 11.16 9.30
CA GLU A 167 -0.42 12.59 9.11
C GLU A 167 1.07 12.90 9.34
N ASP A 168 1.62 12.42 10.46
CA ASP A 168 3.05 12.53 10.79
C ASP A 168 3.93 11.84 9.72
N ALA A 169 3.42 10.78 9.10
CA ALA A 169 4.05 10.05 8.00
C ALA A 169 3.83 10.68 6.61
N GLY A 170 3.22 11.87 6.54
CA GLY A 170 3.09 12.65 5.30
C GLY A 170 1.83 12.40 4.47
N HIS A 171 0.82 11.72 5.03
CA HIS A 171 -0.49 11.57 4.37
C HIS A 171 -1.33 12.85 4.50
N GLU A 172 -2.16 13.12 3.50
CA GLU A 172 -3.28 14.05 3.66
C GLU A 172 -4.42 13.34 4.39
N VAL A 173 -4.75 13.80 5.60
CA VAL A 173 -5.68 13.11 6.48
C VAL A 173 -7.00 13.88 6.57
N VAL A 174 -8.11 13.20 6.31
CA VAL A 174 -9.46 13.73 6.50
C VAL A 174 -10.23 12.81 7.44
N ASP A 175 -10.64 13.32 8.60
CA ASP A 175 -11.48 12.56 9.55
C ASP A 175 -12.96 12.99 9.45
N ASN A 176 -13.86 12.04 9.72
CA ASN A 176 -15.30 12.27 9.81
C ASN A 176 -15.95 12.80 8.51
N LEU A 177 -15.43 12.39 7.36
CA LEU A 177 -15.92 12.80 6.03
C LEU A 177 -17.25 12.09 5.70
N PRO A 178 -18.35 12.81 5.43
CA PRO A 178 -19.57 12.19 4.93
C PRO A 178 -19.31 11.40 3.64
N LEU A 179 -19.84 10.19 3.52
CA LEU A 179 -19.62 9.32 2.36
C LEU A 179 -20.05 9.99 1.04
N SER A 180 -21.06 10.86 1.08
CA SER A 180 -21.53 11.63 -0.09
C SER A 180 -20.51 12.63 -0.65
N LEU A 181 -19.51 13.03 0.15
CA LEU A 181 -18.45 13.97 -0.26
C LEU A 181 -17.16 13.27 -0.68
N LEU A 182 -17.11 11.94 -0.54
CA LEU A 182 -15.94 11.13 -0.89
C LEU A 182 -15.49 11.38 -2.32
N ASP A 183 -16.42 11.32 -3.27
CA ASP A 183 -16.10 11.41 -4.69
C ASP A 183 -15.59 12.80 -5.09
N GLY A 184 -16.16 13.85 -4.50
CA GLY A 184 -15.70 15.21 -4.71
C GLY A 184 -14.29 15.44 -4.18
N LEU A 185 -13.96 14.84 -3.03
CA LEU A 185 -12.61 14.88 -2.46
C LEU A 185 -11.63 14.10 -3.35
N LEU A 186 -11.99 12.89 -3.78
CA LEU A 186 -11.13 12.04 -4.61
C LEU A 186 -10.94 12.57 -6.04
N ALA A 187 -11.85 13.41 -6.52
CA ALA A 187 -11.74 14.11 -7.80
C ALA A 187 -10.73 15.26 -7.77
N ALA A 188 -10.41 15.80 -6.59
CA ALA A 188 -9.37 16.80 -6.44
C ALA A 188 -7.98 16.14 -6.51
N ALA A 189 -7.12 16.64 -7.39
CA ALA A 189 -5.73 16.21 -7.42
C ALA A 189 -5.03 16.67 -6.13
N ALA A 190 -4.47 15.73 -5.38
CA ALA A 190 -3.67 15.97 -4.19
C ALA A 190 -2.26 15.39 -4.40
N PRO A 191 -1.21 16.08 -3.90
CA PRO A 191 0.16 15.68 -4.12
C PRO A 191 0.65 14.57 -3.18
N ARG A 192 -0.18 14.12 -2.23
CA ARG A 192 0.18 13.20 -1.13
C ARG A 192 -0.81 12.04 -1.04
N PRO A 193 -0.42 10.86 -0.52
CA PRO A 193 -1.36 9.79 -0.21
C PRO A 193 -2.46 10.28 0.74
N ILE A 194 -3.70 9.82 0.54
CA ILE A 194 -4.86 10.30 1.31
C ILE A 194 -5.26 9.23 2.33
N ALA A 195 -5.45 9.62 3.59
CA ALA A 195 -6.06 8.78 4.62
C ALA A 195 -7.41 9.33 5.06
N LEU A 196 -8.46 8.51 4.96
CA LEU A 196 -9.84 8.88 5.21
C LEU A 196 -10.37 8.15 6.45
N GLY A 197 -10.65 8.89 7.51
CA GLY A 197 -11.31 8.39 8.71
C GLY A 197 -12.83 8.30 8.51
N LEU A 198 -13.35 7.08 8.41
CA LEU A 198 -14.79 6.81 8.30
C LEU A 198 -15.24 5.86 9.42
N ASP A 199 -16.14 6.32 10.28
CA ASP A 199 -16.63 5.54 11.42
C ASP A 199 -18.13 5.78 11.67
N SER A 200 -18.67 5.10 12.68
CA SER A 200 -20.07 5.20 13.10
C SER A 200 -20.53 6.62 13.49
N ARG A 201 -19.60 7.55 13.75
CA ARG A 201 -19.89 8.96 14.07
C ARG A 201 -20.10 9.81 12.82
N THR A 202 -19.68 9.30 11.67
CA THR A 202 -19.83 9.98 10.40
C THR A 202 -21.31 10.18 10.10
N ARG A 203 -21.70 11.38 9.67
CA ARG A 203 -23.10 11.70 9.40
C ARG A 203 -23.64 10.78 8.31
N ALA A 204 -24.79 10.15 8.58
CA ALA A 204 -25.43 9.18 7.69
C ALA A 204 -24.49 8.03 7.29
N PHE A 205 -23.66 7.56 8.23
CA PHE A 205 -22.78 6.44 8.01
C PHE A 205 -23.56 5.16 7.66
N ASP A 206 -23.18 4.52 6.57
CA ASP A 206 -23.67 3.22 6.14
C ASP A 206 -22.48 2.35 5.75
N ALA A 207 -22.26 1.29 6.53
CA ALA A 207 -21.15 0.37 6.34
C ALA A 207 -21.26 -0.42 5.02
N LYS A 208 -22.47 -0.75 4.58
CA LYS A 208 -22.70 -1.46 3.33
C LYS A 208 -22.43 -0.55 2.14
N ALA A 209 -22.90 0.70 2.20
CA ALA A 209 -22.61 1.70 1.17
C ALA A 209 -21.11 1.99 1.07
N LEU A 210 -20.41 2.10 2.20
CA LEU A 210 -18.96 2.25 2.21
C LEU A 210 -18.27 1.06 1.54
N GLY A 211 -18.64 -0.17 1.91
CA GLY A 211 -18.07 -1.38 1.30
C GLY A 211 -18.29 -1.45 -0.21
N ALA A 212 -19.50 -1.14 -0.68
CA ALA A 212 -19.82 -1.07 -2.10
C ALA A 212 -19.01 0.01 -2.82
N ARG A 213 -18.79 1.17 -2.18
CA ARG A 213 -18.01 2.26 -2.76
C ARG A 213 -16.52 1.92 -2.86
N VAL A 214 -15.96 1.26 -1.84
CA VAL A 214 -14.58 0.74 -1.88
C VAL A 214 -14.42 -0.22 -3.06
N ALA A 215 -15.33 -1.17 -3.23
CA ALA A 215 -15.31 -2.10 -4.36
C ALA A 215 -15.37 -1.35 -5.71
N ALA A 216 -16.31 -0.42 -5.87
CA ALA A 216 -16.44 0.37 -7.10
C ALA A 216 -15.19 1.20 -7.43
N LEU A 217 -14.49 1.73 -6.44
CA LEU A 217 -13.23 2.46 -6.65
C LEU A 217 -12.10 1.51 -7.11
N ARG A 218 -12.04 0.30 -6.56
CA ARG A 218 -11.07 -0.73 -6.99
C ARG A 218 -11.36 -1.21 -8.40
N ASP A 219 -12.62 -1.44 -8.73
CA ASP A 219 -13.05 -1.83 -10.09
C ASP A 219 -12.71 -0.74 -11.12
N ALA A 220 -12.69 0.53 -10.68
CA ALA A 220 -12.22 1.67 -11.48
C ALA A 220 -10.68 1.83 -11.50
N GLY A 221 -9.92 0.84 -11.01
CA GLY A 221 -8.46 0.82 -11.03
C GLY A 221 -7.78 1.77 -10.04
N ARG A 222 -8.50 2.25 -9.00
CA ARG A 222 -7.92 3.09 -7.94
C ARG A 222 -7.22 2.22 -6.88
N ASP A 223 -6.05 2.65 -6.42
CA ASP A 223 -5.35 2.08 -5.26
C ASP A 223 -6.06 2.52 -3.98
N VAL A 224 -7.11 1.81 -3.62
CA VAL A 224 -7.91 2.03 -2.41
C VAL A 224 -7.76 0.84 -1.48
N ARG A 225 -7.31 1.11 -0.26
CA ARG A 225 -7.16 0.13 0.81
C ARG A 225 -8.10 0.44 1.98
N LEU A 226 -8.65 -0.59 2.58
CA LEU A 226 -9.50 -0.55 3.76
C LEU A 226 -8.74 -1.14 4.95
N LEU A 227 -8.39 -0.27 5.90
CA LEU A 227 -7.85 -0.62 7.21
C LEU A 227 -8.99 -0.65 8.22
N TYR A 228 -9.18 -1.80 8.87
CA TYR A 228 -10.09 -1.99 9.98
C TYR A 228 -9.33 -2.09 11.31
N LEU A 229 -9.73 -1.28 12.28
CA LEU A 229 -9.19 -1.35 13.64
C LEU A 229 -10.11 -2.18 14.54
N GLU A 230 -9.53 -3.23 15.10
CA GLU A 230 -10.15 -4.18 16.01
C GLU A 230 -9.62 -3.98 17.43
N CYS A 231 -10.43 -4.36 18.41
CA CYS A 231 -10.05 -4.35 19.82
C CYS A 231 -11.01 -5.24 20.61
N ALA A 232 -10.52 -5.98 21.61
CA ALA A 232 -11.34 -6.77 22.49
C ALA A 232 -12.34 -5.91 23.29
N ASP A 233 -13.51 -6.48 23.59
CA ASP A 233 -14.63 -5.76 24.23
C ASP A 233 -14.27 -5.21 25.60
N ASP A 234 -13.62 -6.03 26.43
CA ASP A 234 -13.17 -5.67 27.77
C ASP A 234 -12.16 -4.52 27.75
N VAL A 235 -11.25 -4.51 26.77
CA VAL A 235 -10.29 -3.43 26.55
C VAL A 235 -11.01 -2.14 26.11
N LEU A 236 -11.98 -2.23 25.19
CA LEU A 236 -12.77 -1.07 24.76
C LEU A 236 -13.58 -0.48 25.91
N ILE A 237 -14.26 -1.32 26.70
CA ILE A 237 -15.00 -0.89 27.89
C ILE A 237 -14.08 -0.11 28.82
N ARG A 238 -12.90 -0.65 29.13
CA ARG A 238 -11.89 0.01 29.96
C ARG A 238 -11.47 1.36 29.39
N ARG A 239 -11.15 1.44 28.09
CA ARG A 239 -10.75 2.71 27.41
C ARG A 239 -11.86 3.77 27.47
N PHE A 240 -13.12 3.37 27.31
CA PHE A 240 -14.26 4.30 27.46
C PHE A 240 -14.43 4.78 28.91
N SER A 241 -14.23 3.90 29.89
CA SER A 241 -14.25 4.27 31.31
C SER A 241 -13.12 5.24 31.66
N GLU A 242 -11.90 5.00 31.17
CA GLU A 242 -10.72 5.85 31.41
C GLU A 242 -10.89 7.25 30.80
N THR A 243 -11.38 7.32 29.56
CA THR A 243 -11.58 8.60 28.86
C THR A 243 -12.89 9.31 29.26
N ARG A 244 -13.76 8.62 30.02
CA ARG A 244 -15.12 9.07 30.40
C ARG A 244 -15.97 9.52 29.20
N ARG A 245 -15.65 9.06 27.99
CA ARG A 245 -16.42 9.38 26.78
C ARG A 245 -17.61 8.44 26.67
N ARG A 246 -18.72 8.96 26.17
CA ARG A 246 -19.87 8.11 25.80
C ARG A 246 -19.61 7.43 24.47
N HIS A 247 -20.17 6.24 24.31
CA HIS A 247 -20.08 5.50 23.07
C HIS A 247 -21.05 6.11 22.03
N PRO A 248 -20.64 6.33 20.76
CA PRO A 248 -21.48 6.98 19.74
C PRO A 248 -22.84 6.33 19.51
N LEU A 249 -22.89 5.00 19.45
CA LEU A 249 -24.12 4.23 19.28
C LEU A 249 -24.84 3.86 20.60
N ALA A 250 -24.40 4.42 21.73
CA ALA A 250 -24.93 4.14 23.06
C ALA A 250 -24.79 5.38 23.95
N LEU A 251 -25.50 6.46 23.59
CA LEU A 251 -25.45 7.74 24.31
C LEU A 251 -26.22 7.72 25.64
N ASP A 252 -27.19 6.82 25.75
CA ASP A 252 -28.18 6.66 26.82
C ASP A 252 -28.10 5.28 27.51
N ARG A 253 -27.13 4.45 27.13
CA ARG A 253 -26.95 3.07 27.61
C ARG A 253 -25.47 2.73 27.81
N PRO A 254 -25.12 1.61 28.48
CA PRO A 254 -23.74 1.21 28.69
C PRO A 254 -22.93 1.06 27.39
N ALA A 255 -21.62 1.34 27.46
CA ALA A 255 -20.73 1.29 26.29
C ALA A 255 -20.72 -0.09 25.60
N ILE A 256 -20.89 -1.18 26.36
CA ILE A 256 -20.94 -2.55 25.81
C ILE A 256 -22.05 -2.74 24.78
N ASP A 257 -23.21 -2.10 24.94
CA ASP A 257 -24.30 -2.20 23.97
C ASP A 257 -23.94 -1.48 22.66
N GLY A 258 -23.23 -0.36 22.78
CA GLY A 258 -22.69 0.38 21.64
C GLY A 258 -21.62 -0.41 20.89
N ILE A 259 -20.72 -1.06 21.62
CA ILE A 259 -19.64 -1.90 21.07
C ILE A 259 -20.24 -3.06 20.27
N ARG A 260 -21.23 -3.76 20.82
CA ARG A 260 -21.94 -4.85 20.13
C ARG A 260 -22.62 -4.36 18.86
N ALA A 261 -23.35 -3.24 18.94
CA ALA A 261 -24.00 -2.65 17.77
C ALA A 261 -23.01 -2.24 16.67
N GLU A 262 -21.84 -1.72 17.04
CA GLU A 262 -20.78 -1.40 16.07
C GLU A 262 -20.17 -2.65 15.43
N ARG A 263 -19.97 -3.72 16.18
CA ARG A 263 -19.48 -4.99 15.63
C ARG A 263 -20.41 -5.55 14.58
N ASP A 264 -21.72 -5.52 14.84
CA ASP A 264 -22.73 -5.98 13.90
C ASP A 264 -22.75 -5.08 12.66
N LEU A 265 -22.75 -3.76 12.85
CA LEU A 265 -22.74 -2.76 11.77
C LEU A 265 -21.50 -2.89 10.87
N LEU A 266 -20.32 -3.02 11.46
CA LEU A 266 -19.05 -2.99 10.75
C LEU A 266 -18.54 -4.39 10.36
N GLY A 267 -19.21 -5.46 10.77
CA GLY A 267 -18.76 -6.83 10.53
C GLY A 267 -18.59 -7.17 9.04
N GLY A 268 -19.39 -6.55 8.17
CA GLY A 268 -19.21 -6.62 6.71
C GLY A 268 -17.89 -6.01 6.25
N LEU A 269 -17.59 -4.79 6.71
CA LEU A 269 -16.35 -4.09 6.39
C LEU A 269 -15.12 -4.81 6.92
N LYS A 270 -15.20 -5.40 8.13
CA LYS A 270 -14.11 -6.21 8.69
C LYS A 270 -13.76 -7.40 7.79
N ARG A 271 -14.76 -8.10 7.25
CA ARG A 271 -14.54 -9.26 6.37
C ARG A 271 -13.92 -8.87 5.03
N SER A 272 -14.21 -7.66 4.54
CA SER A 272 -13.68 -7.15 3.27
C SER A 272 -12.46 -6.23 3.44
N ALA A 273 -11.93 -6.09 4.67
CA ALA A 273 -10.79 -5.23 4.95
C ALA A 273 -9.51 -5.86 4.40
N ASP A 274 -8.65 -5.04 3.79
CA ASP A 274 -7.34 -5.51 3.31
C ASP A 274 -6.36 -5.66 4.47
N LEU A 275 -6.59 -4.89 5.53
CA LEU A 275 -5.81 -4.97 6.76
C LEU A 275 -6.72 -4.86 7.99
N VAL A 276 -6.49 -5.75 8.94
CA VAL A 276 -7.04 -5.67 10.29
C VAL A 276 -5.89 -5.45 11.26
N ILE A 277 -5.93 -4.37 12.04
CA ILE A 277 -5.01 -4.16 13.16
C ILE A 277 -5.79 -4.40 14.45
N ASP A 278 -5.39 -5.42 15.19
CA ASP A 278 -5.85 -5.64 16.56
C ASP A 278 -5.03 -4.76 17.51
N SER A 279 -5.72 -3.83 18.18
CA SER A 279 -5.13 -2.87 19.11
C SER A 279 -5.25 -3.27 20.58
N SER A 280 -5.75 -4.48 20.88
CA SER A 280 -6.07 -4.90 22.25
C SER A 280 -4.88 -4.80 23.20
N ASP A 281 -3.73 -5.31 22.78
CA ASP A 281 -2.50 -5.37 23.57
C ASP A 281 -1.49 -4.26 23.20
N LEU A 282 -1.89 -3.29 22.38
CA LEU A 282 -1.01 -2.23 21.91
C LEU A 282 -1.18 -0.96 22.73
N SER A 283 -0.06 -0.41 23.21
CA SER A 283 0.00 0.97 23.67
C SER A 283 -0.17 1.95 22.50
N VAL A 284 -0.45 3.22 22.84
CA VAL A 284 -0.54 4.30 21.83
C VAL A 284 0.76 4.42 21.04
N THR A 285 1.91 4.30 21.69
CA THR A 285 3.23 4.40 21.05
C THR A 285 3.48 3.24 20.11
N GLU A 286 3.23 2.00 20.53
CA GLU A 286 3.41 0.81 19.69
C GLU A 286 2.46 0.82 18.48
N LEU A 287 1.22 1.26 18.67
CA LEU A 287 0.27 1.43 17.57
C LEU A 287 0.78 2.46 16.55
N ARG A 288 1.34 3.59 17.00
CA ARG A 288 1.93 4.58 16.10
C ARG A 288 3.12 4.01 15.35
N VAL A 289 4.06 3.38 16.03
CA VAL A 289 5.25 2.76 15.41
C VAL A 289 4.81 1.75 14.35
N LYS A 290 3.88 0.84 14.68
CA LYS A 290 3.35 -0.14 13.72
C LYS A 290 2.69 0.51 12.49
N VAL A 291 1.99 1.62 12.65
CA VAL A 291 1.37 2.35 11.52
C VAL A 291 2.46 3.04 10.70
N THR A 292 3.40 3.72 11.34
CA THR A 292 4.49 4.42 10.65
C THR A 292 5.42 3.47 9.91
N GLU A 293 5.79 2.32 10.49
CA GLU A 293 6.60 1.29 9.81
C GLU A 293 5.86 0.73 8.59
N ARG A 294 4.53 0.55 8.70
CA ARG A 294 3.73 -0.09 7.67
C ARG A 294 3.29 0.86 6.55
N PHE A 295 3.20 2.16 6.82
CA PHE A 295 2.67 3.16 5.88
C PHE A 295 3.63 4.35 5.63
N GLY A 296 4.78 4.43 6.31
CA GLY A 296 5.70 5.57 6.29
C GLY A 296 6.57 5.74 5.03
N GLY A 297 6.41 4.89 4.02
CA GLY A 297 7.19 4.93 2.78
C GLY A 297 6.50 5.60 1.58
N GLY A 298 5.28 6.09 1.73
CA GLY A 298 4.41 6.40 0.58
C GLY A 298 4.02 5.10 -0.13
N PHE A 299 2.74 4.91 -0.46
CA PHE A 299 2.37 3.66 -1.09
C PHE A 299 2.93 3.63 -2.51
N SER A 300 3.89 2.73 -2.70
CA SER A 300 4.36 2.30 -4.00
C SER A 300 3.62 1.00 -4.37
N PRO A 301 3.24 0.76 -5.63
CA PRO A 301 2.67 -0.50 -6.06
C PRO A 301 3.78 -1.55 -6.11
N GLY A 302 3.76 -2.47 -5.15
CA GLY A 302 4.65 -3.63 -5.08
C GLY A 302 4.42 -4.36 -3.76
N LEU A 303 4.28 -5.68 -3.82
CA LEU A 303 4.08 -6.57 -2.67
C LEU A 303 5.00 -6.19 -1.50
N THR A 304 4.43 -5.77 -0.37
CA THR A 304 5.20 -5.46 0.85
C THR A 304 5.51 -6.76 1.59
N VAL A 305 6.79 -7.06 1.77
CA VAL A 305 7.22 -8.28 2.47
C VAL A 305 7.54 -7.95 3.92
N THR A 306 6.93 -8.66 4.86
CA THR A 306 7.29 -8.60 6.28
C THR A 306 8.02 -9.87 6.65
N MET A 307 9.26 -9.76 7.08
CA MET A 307 10.03 -10.84 7.68
C MET A 307 9.84 -10.79 9.20
N MET A 308 9.30 -11.85 9.80
CA MET A 308 9.00 -11.88 11.23
C MET A 308 9.67 -13.03 11.95
N SER A 309 10.34 -12.78 13.08
CA SER A 309 10.79 -13.86 13.97
C SER A 309 9.80 -14.13 15.10
N PHE A 310 9.63 -15.39 15.46
CA PHE A 310 8.79 -15.80 16.59
C PHE A 310 9.26 -17.08 17.29
N GLY A 311 8.64 -17.36 18.43
CA GLY A 311 8.80 -18.54 19.28
C GLY A 311 7.57 -19.42 19.27
N PHE A 312 7.72 -20.71 18.95
CA PHE A 312 6.63 -21.69 18.97
C PHE A 312 5.97 -21.83 20.34
N ALA A 313 6.69 -21.59 21.45
CA ALA A 313 6.13 -21.61 22.79
C ALA A 313 5.00 -20.57 23.00
N ALA A 314 5.05 -19.46 22.26
CA ALA A 314 4.02 -18.42 22.28
C ALA A 314 2.99 -18.58 21.15
N GLY A 315 2.98 -19.74 20.46
CA GLY A 315 2.05 -20.06 19.38
C GLY A 315 2.46 -19.49 18.01
N LEU A 316 1.76 -19.94 16.97
CA LEU A 316 1.94 -19.44 15.61
C LEU A 316 1.39 -18.00 15.47
N PRO A 317 2.07 -17.11 14.74
CA PRO A 317 1.55 -15.79 14.41
C PRO A 317 0.31 -15.93 13.52
N ARG A 318 -0.75 -15.18 13.82
CA ARG A 318 -2.03 -15.28 13.07
C ARG A 318 -1.93 -14.64 11.69
N GLU A 319 -1.02 -13.68 11.57
CA GLU A 319 -0.73 -12.89 10.38
C GLU A 319 0.28 -13.54 9.44
N ALA A 320 0.82 -14.72 9.77
CA ALA A 320 1.83 -15.40 8.96
C ALA A 320 1.21 -16.10 7.74
N ASP A 321 1.76 -15.80 6.56
CA ASP A 321 1.40 -16.48 5.31
C ASP A 321 2.30 -17.69 5.04
N LEU A 322 3.59 -17.55 5.33
CA LEU A 322 4.59 -18.60 5.25
C LEU A 322 5.25 -18.78 6.63
N VAL A 323 5.49 -20.03 7.02
CA VAL A 323 6.14 -20.35 8.30
C VAL A 323 7.29 -21.32 8.08
N PHE A 324 8.48 -20.97 8.55
CA PHE A 324 9.67 -21.81 8.48
C PHE A 324 10.21 -22.12 9.88
N ASP A 325 10.41 -23.41 10.19
CA ASP A 325 10.87 -23.89 11.49
C ASP A 325 12.40 -24.04 11.53
N MET A 326 13.06 -23.27 12.40
CA MET A 326 14.51 -23.24 12.61
C MET A 326 14.96 -23.95 13.89
N ARG A 327 14.09 -24.74 14.54
CA ARG A 327 14.42 -25.46 15.79
C ARG A 327 15.51 -26.52 15.63
N PHE A 328 15.80 -26.94 14.41
CA PHE A 328 16.84 -27.93 14.12
C PHE A 328 18.27 -27.35 14.11
N LEU A 329 18.42 -26.03 13.96
CA LEU A 329 19.74 -25.38 13.98
C LEU A 329 20.34 -25.39 15.39
N ALA A 330 21.67 -25.34 15.46
CA ALA A 330 22.48 -25.24 16.66
C ALA A 330 21.89 -24.24 17.65
N ASN A 331 21.60 -24.72 18.87
CA ASN A 331 20.87 -23.96 19.86
C ASN A 331 21.82 -23.15 20.77
N PRO A 332 21.84 -21.80 20.67
CA PRO A 332 22.75 -20.97 21.46
C PRO A 332 22.39 -20.94 22.95
N HIS A 333 21.20 -21.42 23.33
CA HIS A 333 20.72 -21.41 24.72
C HIS A 333 21.60 -22.21 25.70
N TRP A 334 22.33 -23.22 25.20
CA TRP A 334 23.19 -24.06 26.04
C TRP A 334 24.57 -23.44 26.31
N ASP A 335 24.93 -22.40 25.56
CA ASP A 335 26.13 -21.61 25.83
C ASP A 335 25.77 -20.49 26.81
N ALA A 336 26.40 -20.51 28.00
CA ALA A 336 26.14 -19.55 29.05
C ALA A 336 26.44 -18.09 28.63
N ALA A 337 27.40 -17.88 27.73
CA ALA A 337 27.76 -16.56 27.22
C ALA A 337 26.76 -16.05 26.18
N LEU A 338 26.15 -16.93 25.38
CA LEU A 338 25.20 -16.56 24.32
C LEU A 338 23.74 -16.53 24.80
N ARG A 339 23.41 -17.27 25.87
CA ARG A 339 22.07 -17.32 26.46
C ARG A 339 21.44 -15.93 26.74
N PRO A 340 22.14 -14.94 27.34
CA PRO A 340 21.56 -13.63 27.60
C PRO A 340 21.44 -12.75 26.34
N LEU A 341 22.10 -13.09 25.24
CA LEU A 341 22.07 -12.32 24.00
C LEU A 341 20.81 -12.63 23.17
N THR A 342 20.68 -11.97 22.03
CA THR A 342 19.63 -12.16 21.03
C THR A 342 20.25 -12.49 19.68
N GLY A 343 19.43 -12.94 18.71
CA GLY A 343 19.92 -13.13 17.34
C GLY A 343 20.26 -11.83 16.60
N GLU A 344 20.10 -10.66 17.23
CA GLU A 344 20.63 -9.39 16.70
C GLU A 344 22.12 -9.22 16.99
N ASP A 345 22.62 -9.90 18.03
CA ASP A 345 24.02 -9.83 18.44
C ASP A 345 24.89 -10.69 17.53
N ALA A 346 26.02 -10.13 17.07
CA ALA A 346 26.94 -10.79 16.14
C ALA A 346 27.40 -12.17 16.64
N ALA A 347 27.72 -12.30 17.94
CA ALA A 347 28.15 -13.56 18.54
C ALA A 347 27.10 -14.69 18.41
N VAL A 348 25.81 -14.35 18.53
CA VAL A 348 24.71 -15.33 18.35
C VAL A 348 24.52 -15.64 16.88
N ALA A 349 24.56 -14.62 16.01
CA ALA A 349 24.43 -14.80 14.58
C ALA A 349 25.55 -15.70 14.01
N GLU A 350 26.80 -15.47 14.40
CA GLU A 350 27.96 -16.28 14.02
C GLU A 350 27.84 -17.72 14.54
N TYR A 351 27.43 -17.91 15.79
CA TYR A 351 27.22 -19.25 16.35
C TYR A 351 26.15 -20.03 15.58
N VAL A 352 25.02 -19.39 15.25
CA VAL A 352 23.95 -20.03 14.47
C VAL A 352 24.40 -20.31 13.03
N ALA A 353 25.19 -19.40 12.45
CA ALA A 353 25.73 -19.55 11.09
C ALA A 353 26.79 -20.65 10.96
N ALA A 354 27.45 -21.04 12.05
CA ALA A 354 28.43 -22.12 12.09
C ALA A 354 27.80 -23.53 11.98
N ASP A 355 26.47 -23.66 12.11
CA ASP A 355 25.78 -24.93 11.92
C ASP A 355 25.93 -25.40 10.45
N PRO A 356 26.34 -26.67 10.19
CA PRO A 356 26.51 -27.18 8.83
C PRO A 356 25.27 -27.09 7.94
N LEU A 357 24.08 -27.11 8.53
CA LEU A 357 22.82 -27.01 7.80
C LEU A 357 22.39 -25.56 7.53
N TYR A 358 23.03 -24.56 8.16
CA TYR A 358 22.58 -23.16 8.11
C TYR A 358 22.57 -22.62 6.68
N ALA A 359 23.73 -22.58 6.02
CA ALA A 359 23.88 -21.94 4.71
C ALA A 359 22.96 -22.57 3.65
N GLY A 360 23.00 -23.91 3.52
CA GLY A 360 22.16 -24.61 2.55
C GLY A 360 20.66 -24.50 2.81
N THR A 361 20.23 -24.38 4.07
CA THR A 361 18.82 -24.09 4.37
C THR A 361 18.45 -22.66 3.97
N LEU A 362 19.28 -21.69 4.34
CA LEU A 362 19.05 -20.28 4.08
C LEU A 362 18.94 -20.00 2.57
N ASP A 363 19.81 -20.62 1.77
CA ASP A 363 19.80 -20.51 0.29
C ASP A 363 18.50 -21.06 -0.29
N ARG A 364 18.06 -22.26 0.14
CA ARG A 364 16.81 -22.86 -0.35
C ARG A 364 15.57 -22.07 0.03
N ILE A 365 15.55 -21.48 1.23
CA ILE A 365 14.44 -20.64 1.67
C ILE A 365 14.42 -19.34 0.86
N ASP A 366 15.58 -18.70 0.65
CA ASP A 366 15.70 -17.49 -0.17
C ASP A 366 15.24 -17.75 -1.62
N ASP A 367 15.71 -18.82 -2.25
CA ASP A 367 15.30 -19.24 -3.60
C ASP A 367 13.79 -19.48 -3.69
N LEU A 368 13.23 -20.21 -2.72
CA LEU A 368 11.80 -20.47 -2.66
C LEU A 368 11.02 -19.15 -2.56
N ILE A 369 11.38 -18.28 -1.61
CA ILE A 369 10.71 -16.99 -1.42
C ILE A 369 10.76 -16.18 -2.73
N ARG A 370 11.93 -16.03 -3.34
CA ARG A 370 12.10 -15.30 -4.61
C ARG A 370 11.24 -15.86 -5.73
N SER A 371 11.09 -17.18 -5.82
CA SER A 371 10.22 -17.82 -6.82
C SER A 371 8.73 -17.56 -6.59
N LEU A 372 8.32 -17.40 -5.33
CA LEU A 372 6.92 -17.16 -4.93
C LEU A 372 6.51 -15.69 -5.03
N LEU A 373 7.43 -14.74 -4.80
CA LEU A 373 7.12 -13.30 -4.79
C LEU A 373 6.38 -12.82 -6.07
N PRO A 374 6.80 -13.16 -7.31
CA PRO A 374 6.06 -12.77 -8.51
C PRO A 374 4.67 -13.39 -8.59
N GLY A 375 4.50 -14.61 -8.05
CA GLY A 375 3.21 -15.31 -7.98
C GLY A 375 2.24 -14.55 -7.08
N TYR A 376 2.66 -14.22 -5.86
CA TYR A 376 1.86 -13.44 -4.92
C TYR A 376 1.53 -12.04 -5.45
N ALA A 377 2.50 -11.37 -6.08
CA ALA A 377 2.27 -10.06 -6.69
C ALA A 377 1.22 -10.14 -7.82
N ARG A 378 1.27 -11.16 -8.68
CA ARG A 378 0.30 -11.38 -9.77
C ARG A 378 -1.11 -11.71 -9.27
N GLU A 379 -1.23 -12.37 -8.12
CA GLU A 379 -2.51 -12.63 -7.45
C GLU A 379 -3.10 -11.38 -6.78
N GLY A 380 -2.39 -10.25 -6.81
CA GLY A 380 -2.82 -8.99 -6.18
C GLY A 380 -2.58 -8.96 -4.67
N LYS A 381 -1.79 -9.89 -4.13
CA LYS A 381 -1.44 -9.90 -2.72
C LYS A 381 -0.58 -8.68 -2.41
N SER A 382 -1.05 -7.85 -1.49
CA SER A 382 -0.40 -6.57 -1.15
C SER A 382 0.61 -6.71 -0.01
N TYR A 383 0.45 -7.72 0.86
CA TYR A 383 1.34 -8.01 1.97
C TYR A 383 1.65 -9.50 2.03
N LEU A 384 2.91 -9.84 2.25
CA LEU A 384 3.35 -11.21 2.51
C LEU A 384 4.13 -11.24 3.81
N THR A 385 3.59 -11.90 4.83
CA THR A 385 4.28 -12.12 6.10
C THR A 385 4.96 -13.48 6.10
N ILE A 386 6.29 -13.47 6.19
CA ILE A 386 7.14 -14.66 6.25
C ILE A 386 7.64 -14.80 7.68
N ALA A 387 7.17 -15.82 8.39
CA ALA A 387 7.48 -16.05 9.79
C ALA A 387 8.54 -17.14 9.97
N ILE A 388 9.61 -16.79 10.68
CA ILE A 388 10.72 -17.67 11.05
C ILE A 388 10.57 -18.05 12.52
N GLY A 389 10.43 -19.34 12.80
CA GLY A 389 10.14 -19.86 14.14
C GLY A 389 11.32 -20.57 14.78
N CYS A 390 11.57 -20.32 16.07
CA CYS A 390 12.36 -21.22 16.92
C CYS A 390 11.58 -21.52 18.21
N THR A 391 12.14 -22.17 19.22
CA THR A 391 11.38 -22.49 20.44
C THR A 391 10.95 -21.22 21.20
N GLY A 392 11.91 -20.33 21.49
CA GLY A 392 11.71 -19.16 22.36
C GLY A 392 11.67 -17.80 21.67
N GLY A 393 11.87 -17.74 20.34
CA GLY A 393 11.75 -16.50 19.57
C GLY A 393 12.87 -15.46 19.75
N ARG A 394 13.99 -15.84 20.38
CA ARG A 394 15.07 -14.92 20.79
C ARG A 394 16.38 -15.02 20.01
N HIS A 395 16.82 -16.25 19.67
CA HIS A 395 18.15 -16.49 19.09
C HIS A 395 18.06 -16.89 17.62
N ARG A 396 17.82 -18.18 17.35
CA ARG A 396 17.86 -18.77 16.00
C ARG A 396 16.92 -18.10 15.01
N SER A 397 15.65 -17.91 15.40
CA SER A 397 14.67 -17.29 14.49
C SER A 397 14.98 -15.83 14.19
N VAL A 398 15.51 -15.09 15.16
CA VAL A 398 15.92 -13.70 15.00
C VAL A 398 17.10 -13.60 14.04
N ALA A 399 18.15 -14.41 14.26
CA ALA A 399 19.34 -14.44 13.41
C ALA A 399 19.00 -14.83 11.95
N VAL A 400 18.18 -15.85 11.76
CA VAL A 400 17.76 -16.30 10.41
C VAL A 400 16.85 -15.27 9.74
N ALA A 401 15.89 -14.68 10.47
CA ALA A 401 15.01 -13.64 9.92
C ALA A 401 15.82 -12.42 9.43
N ARG A 402 16.82 -11.97 10.21
CA ARG A 402 17.73 -10.89 9.81
C ARG A 402 18.50 -11.22 8.54
N ALA A 403 19.06 -12.43 8.47
CA ALA A 403 19.84 -12.86 7.31
C ALA A 403 19.00 -12.94 6.03
N LEU A 404 17.78 -13.48 6.10
CA LEU A 404 16.86 -13.51 4.95
C LEU A 404 16.38 -12.11 4.56
N ALA A 405 16.05 -11.26 5.53
CA ALA A 405 15.64 -9.88 5.24
C ALA A 405 16.74 -9.10 4.52
N ALA A 406 18.00 -9.26 4.94
CA ALA A 406 19.14 -8.64 4.27
C ALA A 406 19.29 -9.12 2.82
N ARG A 407 19.23 -10.43 2.57
CA ARG A 407 19.32 -11.00 1.20
C ARG A 407 18.22 -10.48 0.26
N LEU A 408 17.00 -10.34 0.77
CA LEU A 408 15.89 -9.81 -0.01
C LEU A 408 16.05 -8.31 -0.26
N ALA A 409 16.52 -7.55 0.73
CA ALA A 409 16.81 -6.12 0.58
C ALA A 409 17.93 -5.87 -0.45
N ASP A 410 19.00 -6.66 -0.41
CA ASP A 410 20.11 -6.60 -1.40
C ASP A 410 19.62 -6.89 -2.83
N ALA A 411 18.52 -7.61 -2.98
CA ALA A 411 17.88 -7.88 -4.25
C ALA A 411 16.82 -6.84 -4.67
N GLY A 412 16.78 -5.71 -3.97
CA GLY A 412 15.88 -4.59 -4.28
C GLY A 412 14.45 -4.77 -3.79
N GLN A 413 14.18 -5.72 -2.88
CA GLN A 413 12.86 -5.86 -2.26
C GLN A 413 12.74 -4.98 -1.01
N THR A 414 11.60 -4.30 -0.86
CA THR A 414 11.29 -3.57 0.38
C THR A 414 10.80 -4.57 1.42
N VAL A 415 11.61 -4.82 2.45
CA VAL A 415 11.30 -5.78 3.53
C VAL A 415 11.22 -5.07 4.88
N ALA A 416 10.10 -5.24 5.57
CA ALA A 416 9.96 -4.86 6.98
C ALA A 416 10.39 -6.03 7.87
N LEU A 417 11.28 -5.79 8.85
CA LEU A 417 11.72 -6.80 9.80
C LEU A 417 11.05 -6.60 11.15
N VAL A 418 10.44 -7.64 11.71
CA VAL A 418 9.70 -7.59 12.98
C VAL A 418 10.10 -8.75 13.90
N HIS A 419 10.35 -8.46 15.17
CA HIS A 419 10.68 -9.47 16.17
C HIS A 419 9.58 -9.58 17.24
N ARG A 420 8.70 -10.60 17.12
CA ARG A 420 7.50 -10.71 17.96
C ARG A 420 7.80 -10.86 19.46
N ASP A 421 8.80 -11.66 19.79
CA ASP A 421 9.00 -12.15 21.16
C ASP A 421 10.21 -11.52 21.87
N ILE A 422 11.04 -10.71 21.18
CA ILE A 422 12.16 -9.98 21.81
C ILE A 422 11.63 -8.94 22.80
N ALA A 423 10.61 -8.15 22.41
CA ALA A 423 10.08 -7.06 23.24
C ALA A 423 9.33 -7.56 24.50
N LYS A 424 8.67 -8.73 24.43
CA LYS A 424 7.90 -9.30 25.56
C LYS A 424 8.77 -9.73 26.73
N GLN A 425 10.05 -10.04 26.51
CA GLN A 425 10.95 -10.53 27.57
C GLN A 425 11.78 -9.44 28.24
N ALA A 426 11.87 -8.23 27.67
CA ALA A 426 12.53 -7.10 28.31
C ALA A 426 11.75 -6.57 29.54
N GLY A 427 10.46 -6.87 29.63
CA GLY A 427 9.58 -6.46 30.73
C GLY A 427 9.53 -7.39 31.95
N ASP A 428 10.11 -8.59 31.88
CA ASP A 428 10.01 -9.61 32.94
C ASP A 428 11.30 -9.80 33.76
N ALA A 429 12.31 -8.95 33.58
CA ALA A 429 13.56 -8.98 34.36
C ALA A 429 13.59 -7.96 35.53
N ALA A 430 12.43 -7.46 35.96
CA ALA A 430 12.34 -6.45 37.02
C ALA A 430 11.42 -6.89 38.18
N VAL A 431 11.65 -8.06 38.78
CA VAL A 431 11.16 -8.37 40.13
C VAL A 431 12.19 -9.22 40.91
N VAL A 432 12.94 -8.51 41.76
CA VAL A 432 13.47 -8.91 43.09
C VAL A 432 14.42 -10.11 43.17
N ALA A 433 15.72 -9.79 43.29
CA ALA A 433 16.60 -10.42 44.27
C ALA A 433 17.59 -9.36 44.78
N GLY A 434 17.13 -8.52 45.72
CA GLY A 434 18.04 -7.72 46.52
C GLY A 434 18.68 -8.61 47.58
N ALA A 435 19.97 -8.94 47.41
CA ALA A 435 20.82 -9.42 48.49
C ALA A 435 21.82 -8.31 48.86
N PRO A 436 22.08 -8.11 50.16
CA PRO A 436 22.68 -6.88 50.68
C PRO A 436 24.20 -6.93 50.58
N LEU A 437 24.81 -5.84 50.11
CA LEU A 437 26.23 -5.56 50.36
C LEU A 437 26.42 -4.06 50.48
N THR A 438 26.79 -3.61 51.67
CA THR A 438 27.94 -2.70 51.85
C THR A 438 28.36 -2.74 53.32
N ASP A 439 29.40 -3.52 53.59
CA ASP A 439 30.40 -3.12 54.57
C ASP A 439 31.62 -2.64 53.77
N SER A 440 31.94 -1.36 53.92
CA SER A 440 33.23 -0.81 53.56
C SER A 440 33.50 0.35 54.51
N GLY A 441 34.25 0.07 55.56
CA GLY A 441 34.70 1.06 56.51
C GLY A 441 35.76 2.02 55.97
N LYS A 442 35.89 3.11 56.76
CA LYS A 442 36.98 4.11 56.92
C LYS A 442 36.97 5.25 55.89
N ALA A 443 36.96 6.53 56.29
CA ALA A 443 37.88 7.18 57.24
C ALA A 443 37.45 8.64 57.57
N GLY A 444 37.76 9.10 58.80
CA GLY A 444 37.97 10.50 59.25
C GLY A 444 36.74 11.43 59.23
N GLU A 445 36.50 12.36 60.16
CA GLU A 445 37.30 12.95 61.23
C GLU A 445 36.36 13.79 62.12
N ALA A 446 36.73 13.86 63.39
CA ALA A 446 36.50 14.89 64.41
C ALA A 446 35.37 15.95 64.32
N SER A 447 34.76 16.14 65.50
CA SER A 447 34.33 17.42 66.12
C SER A 447 32.82 17.66 66.19
N ASN A 448 32.23 17.48 67.38
CA ASN A 448 31.94 18.58 68.33
C ASN A 448 30.77 18.20 69.27
N ARG A 449 31.06 18.25 70.59
CA ARG A 449 30.18 18.17 71.78
C ARG A 449 29.69 16.80 72.27
#